data_AF-A0A3P1VZQ5-F1
#
_entry.id   AF-A0A3P1VZQ5-F1
#
_cell.length_a   1.000
_cell.length_b   1.000
_cell.length_c   1.000
_cell.angle_alpha   90.00
_cell.angle_beta   90.00
_cell.angle_gamma   90.00
#
_symmetry.space_group_name_H-M   'P 1'
#
loop_
_entity.id
_entity.type
_entity.pdbx_description
1 polymer ?
#
loop_
_entity_poly.entity_id
_entity_poly.type
_entity_poly.pdbx_seq_one_letter_code
_entity_poly.pdbx_strand_id
1 'polypeptide(L)'
;MKKIITLFFITGIINATSINLGGIINVKIPTPSVGDIGDDIGGGSGSVKRDGENYIIQGASNNKTVTLNGEAVIIQGASNTLTIKGKVSSITIRGAGNTVNVESVKSIRIQGASNVVYYKTALTKSGKASVSISGAGSRVVKK
;
A
#
# COMPACT_ATOMS: atom_id res chain seq x y z
N MET A 1 57.52 -22.04 -1.04
CA MET A 1 56.71 -22.62 -2.14
C MET A 1 55.40 -21.86 -2.20
N LYS A 2 55.18 -21.03 -3.24
CA LYS A 2 53.97 -20.19 -3.39
C LYS A 2 52.96 -20.93 -4.27
N LYS A 3 51.77 -21.24 -3.75
CA LYS A 3 50.69 -21.86 -4.54
C LYS A 3 50.00 -20.78 -5.37
N ILE A 4 50.14 -20.86 -6.69
CA ILE A 4 49.40 -20.03 -7.66
C ILE A 4 48.07 -20.74 -7.93
N ILE A 5 46.95 -20.07 -7.65
CA ILE A 5 45.61 -20.53 -8.01
C ILE A 5 45.19 -19.69 -9.22
N THR A 6 45.13 -20.31 -10.39
CA THR A 6 44.68 -19.67 -11.63
C THR A 6 43.15 -19.65 -11.67
N LEU A 7 42.56 -18.45 -11.72
CA LEU A 7 41.12 -18.27 -11.83
C LEU A 7 40.75 -18.05 -13.31
N PHE A 8 40.00 -18.97 -13.90
CA PHE A 8 39.46 -18.81 -15.26
C PHE A 8 38.19 -17.94 -15.21
N PHE A 9 38.21 -16.79 -15.88
CA PHE A 9 37.00 -15.99 -16.09
C PHE A 9 36.30 -16.48 -17.37
N ILE A 10 35.13 -17.10 -17.22
CA ILE A 10 34.29 -17.48 -18.34
C ILE A 10 33.35 -16.30 -18.62
N THR A 11 33.52 -15.61 -19.75
CA THR A 11 32.59 -14.55 -20.19
C THR A 11 31.36 -15.18 -20.82
N GLY A 12 30.46 -15.72 -19.99
CA GLY A 12 29.16 -16.25 -20.40
C GLY A 12 28.00 -15.42 -19.86
N ILE A 13 26.98 -15.17 -20.68
CA ILE A 13 25.68 -14.66 -20.22
C ILE A 13 24.93 -15.82 -19.56
N ILE A 14 24.56 -15.66 -18.29
CA ILE A 14 23.87 -16.68 -17.50
C ILE A 14 22.35 -16.55 -17.70
N ASN A 15 21.74 -17.39 -18.54
CA ASN A 15 20.28 -17.56 -18.59
C ASN A 15 19.85 -18.64 -17.59
N ALA A 16 19.97 -18.34 -16.30
CA ALA A 16 19.47 -19.20 -15.22
C ALA A 16 18.22 -18.56 -14.59
N THR A 17 17.20 -19.37 -14.29
CA THR A 17 16.01 -18.90 -13.55
C THR A 17 16.31 -18.61 -12.08
N SER A 18 17.46 -19.07 -11.56
CA SER A 18 17.96 -18.75 -10.23
C SER A 18 19.48 -18.88 -10.21
N ILE A 19 20.17 -17.90 -9.63
CA ILE A 19 21.63 -17.94 -9.44
C ILE A 19 21.88 -18.24 -7.95
N ASN A 20 22.52 -19.36 -7.64
CA ASN A 20 22.93 -19.68 -6.27
C ASN A 20 24.38 -19.23 -6.05
N LEU A 21 24.57 -18.14 -5.30
CA LEU A 21 25.85 -17.41 -5.21
C LEU A 21 26.66 -17.70 -3.94
N GLY A 22 26.38 -18.80 -3.24
CA GLY A 22 27.29 -19.38 -2.22
C GLY A 22 28.01 -18.36 -1.32
N GLY A 23 27.30 -17.36 -0.78
CA GLY A 23 27.83 -16.40 0.17
C GLY A 23 28.63 -15.19 -0.37
N ILE A 24 28.69 -14.94 -1.69
CA ILE A 24 29.52 -13.84 -2.25
C ILE A 24 28.80 -12.48 -2.32
N ILE A 25 27.47 -12.43 -2.23
CA ILE A 25 26.76 -11.13 -2.17
C ILE A 25 26.64 -10.67 -0.72
N ASN A 26 27.62 -9.87 -0.28
CA ASN A 26 27.53 -9.16 0.99
C ASN A 26 26.74 -7.85 0.79
N VAL A 27 25.40 -7.91 0.67
CA VAL A 27 24.56 -6.71 0.61
C VAL A 27 24.57 -6.06 1.99
N LYS A 28 25.31 -4.96 2.15
CA LYS A 28 25.19 -4.12 3.34
C LYS A 28 23.96 -3.24 3.18
N ILE A 29 22.83 -3.71 3.69
CA ILE A 29 21.62 -2.90 3.82
C ILE A 29 21.81 -2.05 5.08
N PRO A 30 22.02 -0.73 4.98
CA PRO A 30 22.02 0.12 6.17
C PRO A 30 20.66 -0.02 6.87
N THR A 31 20.72 -0.19 8.19
CA THR A 31 19.62 -0.21 9.18
C THR A 31 18.19 -0.02 8.64
N PRO A 32 17.26 -0.96 8.89
CA PRO A 32 15.92 -0.88 8.35
C PRO A 32 15.13 0.28 8.98
N SER A 33 14.97 1.38 8.26
CA SER A 33 13.64 2.00 8.18
C SER A 33 12.92 1.28 7.05
N VAL A 34 12.20 0.20 7.38
CA VAL A 34 11.28 -0.47 6.44
C VAL A 34 10.04 0.40 6.23
N GLY A 35 10.24 1.60 5.67
CA GLY A 35 9.22 2.34 4.97
C GLY A 35 9.33 1.94 3.50
N ASP A 36 8.28 1.30 2.98
CA ASP A 36 8.10 0.90 1.58
C ASP A 36 8.82 -0.39 1.14
N ILE A 37 8.46 -1.52 1.76
CA ILE A 37 8.23 -2.74 0.96
C ILE A 37 6.80 -2.62 0.43
N GLY A 38 6.66 -2.02 -0.74
CA GLY A 38 5.38 -1.74 -1.37
C GLY A 38 5.35 -2.03 -2.87
N ASP A 39 6.23 -2.90 -3.35
CA ASP A 39 6.18 -3.43 -4.72
C ASP A 39 5.26 -4.68 -4.81
N ASP A 40 4.06 -4.60 -4.23
CA ASP A 40 3.07 -5.67 -4.40
C ASP A 40 2.19 -5.38 -5.61
N ILE A 41 2.67 -5.90 -6.74
CA ILE A 41 1.97 -6.49 -7.90
C ILE A 41 0.47 -6.17 -7.95
N GLY A 42 0.15 -4.96 -8.37
CA GLY A 42 -1.20 -4.57 -8.79
C GLY A 42 -1.04 -3.55 -9.91
N GLY A 43 -1.53 -3.87 -11.11
CA GLY A 43 -1.31 -3.11 -12.36
C GLY A 43 -1.94 -1.70 -12.43
N GLY A 44 -2.00 -1.00 -11.30
CA GLY A 44 -2.39 0.41 -11.24
C GLY A 44 -1.21 1.32 -11.55
N SER A 45 -1.47 2.41 -12.28
CA SER A 45 -0.48 3.46 -12.55
C SER A 45 -0.41 4.40 -11.35
N GLY A 46 0.08 3.88 -10.22
CA GLY A 46 0.01 4.57 -8.94
C GLY A 46 1.12 4.20 -7.97
N SER A 47 1.62 5.19 -7.24
CA SER A 47 2.62 4.99 -6.19
C SER A 47 1.93 4.82 -4.84
N VAL A 48 2.40 3.84 -4.06
CA VAL A 48 2.07 3.72 -2.64
C VAL A 48 3.27 4.20 -1.84
N LYS A 49 3.02 5.00 -0.80
CA LYS A 49 4.04 5.52 0.10
C LYS A 49 3.56 5.40 1.54
N ARG A 50 4.45 5.05 2.45
CA ARG A 50 4.23 5.19 3.89
C ARG A 50 5.01 6.39 4.42
N ASP A 51 4.27 7.38 4.92
CA ASP A 51 4.84 8.57 5.54
C ASP A 51 4.45 8.61 7.02
N GLY A 52 5.30 8.02 7.86
CA GLY A 52 5.03 7.84 9.29
C GLY A 52 3.75 7.03 9.55
N GLU A 53 2.74 7.68 10.12
CA GLU A 53 1.43 7.08 10.43
C GLU A 53 0.44 7.15 9.24
N ASN A 54 0.86 7.66 8.08
CA ASN A 54 0.02 7.81 6.90
C ASN A 54 0.36 6.78 5.82
N TYR A 55 -0.65 6.03 5.38
CA TYR A 55 -0.62 5.19 4.20
C TYR A 55 -1.20 5.95 3.00
N ILE A 56 -0.33 6.37 2.08
CA ILE A 56 -0.67 7.25 0.96
C ILE A 56 -0.71 6.43 -0.33
N ILE A 57 -1.83 6.47 -1.03
CA ILE A 57 -2.01 5.85 -2.35
C ILE A 57 -2.26 6.98 -3.35
N GLN A 58 -1.49 7.02 -4.42
CA GLN A 58 -1.61 8.01 -5.49
C GLN A 58 -1.83 7.34 -6.83
N GLY A 59 -2.43 8.05 -7.78
CA GLY A 59 -2.61 7.59 -9.16
C GLY A 59 -3.98 6.94 -9.40
N ALA A 60 -4.05 6.11 -10.44
CA ALA A 60 -5.31 5.53 -10.89
C ALA A 60 -5.26 4.01 -11.07
N SER A 61 -6.43 3.39 -10.96
CA SER A 61 -6.64 1.95 -11.17
C SER A 61 -5.79 1.07 -10.25
N ASN A 62 -5.45 1.56 -9.05
CA ASN A 62 -4.78 0.74 -8.05
C ASN A 62 -5.74 -0.32 -7.51
N ASN A 63 -5.36 -1.60 -7.54
CA ASN A 63 -6.07 -2.67 -6.86
C ASN A 63 -5.14 -3.28 -5.81
N LYS A 64 -5.37 -2.96 -4.54
CA LYS A 64 -4.45 -3.35 -3.46
C LYS A 64 -5.19 -3.86 -2.23
N THR A 65 -4.56 -4.81 -1.54
CA THR A 65 -4.96 -5.25 -0.20
C THR A 65 -3.85 -4.90 0.77
N VAL A 66 -4.19 -4.23 1.86
CA VAL A 66 -3.24 -3.80 2.89
C VAL A 66 -3.77 -4.14 4.27
N THR A 67 -2.87 -4.48 5.19
CA THR A 67 -3.19 -4.65 6.61
C THR A 67 -2.67 -3.44 7.37
N LEU A 68 -3.56 -2.77 8.12
CA LEU A 68 -3.25 -1.56 8.90
C LEU A 68 -3.70 -1.72 10.36
N ASN A 69 -2.94 -1.10 11.27
CA ASN A 69 -3.15 -1.23 12.72
C ASN A 69 -3.27 0.14 13.42
N GLY A 70 -4.02 1.07 12.84
CA GLY A 70 -4.27 2.41 13.40
C GLY A 70 -3.78 3.56 12.53
N GLU A 71 -3.07 3.26 11.44
CA GLU A 71 -2.61 4.23 10.46
C GLU A 71 -3.79 5.00 9.82
N ALA A 72 -3.50 6.22 9.36
CA ALA A 72 -4.39 7.00 8.53
C ALA A 72 -4.18 6.64 7.06
N VAL A 73 -5.23 6.69 6.25
CA VAL A 73 -5.18 6.32 4.83
C VAL A 73 -5.54 7.52 3.98
N ILE A 74 -4.67 7.88 3.05
CA ILE A 74 -4.88 8.99 2.12
C ILE A 74 -4.87 8.44 0.70
N ILE A 75 -5.99 8.53 0.01
CA ILE A 75 -6.15 8.06 -1.37
C ILE A 75 -6.28 9.28 -2.27
N GLN A 76 -5.41 9.41 -3.27
CA GLN A 76 -5.39 10.51 -4.22
C GLN A 76 -5.43 9.97 -5.65
N GLY A 77 -6.45 10.37 -6.41
CA GLY A 77 -6.63 9.98 -7.80
C GLY A 77 -7.96 9.28 -8.05
N ALA A 78 -8.00 8.38 -9.03
CA ALA A 78 -9.25 7.89 -9.58
C ALA A 78 -9.31 6.37 -9.77
N SER A 79 -10.52 5.81 -9.66
CA SER A 79 -10.79 4.38 -9.94
C SER A 79 -9.94 3.41 -9.10
N ASN A 80 -9.54 3.80 -7.89
CA ASN A 80 -8.76 2.93 -7.02
C ASN A 80 -9.69 2.00 -6.23
N THR A 81 -9.31 0.73 -6.12
CA THR A 81 -9.97 -0.29 -5.30
C THR A 81 -9.03 -0.74 -4.19
N LEU A 82 -9.37 -0.44 -2.95
CA LEU A 82 -8.55 -0.77 -1.79
C LEU A 82 -9.31 -1.69 -0.83
N THR A 83 -8.64 -2.74 -0.38
CA THR A 83 -9.11 -3.60 0.71
C THR A 83 -8.19 -3.46 1.91
N ILE A 84 -8.71 -2.93 3.01
CA ILE A 84 -7.98 -2.70 4.25
C ILE A 84 -8.44 -3.68 5.31
N LYS A 85 -7.51 -4.51 5.78
CA LYS A 85 -7.70 -5.41 6.92
C LYS A 85 -7.21 -4.72 8.20
N GLY A 86 -7.94 -4.90 9.30
CA GLY A 86 -7.60 -4.31 10.59
C GLY A 86 -8.24 -2.95 10.88
N LYS A 87 -7.51 -2.09 11.60
CA LYS A 87 -8.01 -0.85 12.20
C LYS A 87 -7.42 0.36 11.50
N VAL A 88 -8.26 1.35 11.20
CA VAL A 88 -7.87 2.60 10.54
C VAL A 88 -8.35 3.80 11.36
N SER A 89 -7.46 4.74 11.63
CA SER A 89 -7.80 5.96 12.39
C SER A 89 -8.61 6.93 11.54
N SER A 90 -8.20 7.15 10.30
CA SER A 90 -8.92 8.03 9.37
C SER A 90 -8.72 7.58 7.93
N ILE A 91 -9.76 7.76 7.11
CA ILE A 91 -9.69 7.57 5.67
C ILE A 91 -9.97 8.92 5.03
N THR A 92 -9.04 9.41 4.21
CA THR A 92 -9.22 10.61 3.39
C THR A 92 -9.13 10.21 1.92
N ILE A 93 -10.19 10.48 1.16
CA ILE A 93 -10.24 10.20 -0.28
C ILE A 93 -10.29 11.52 -1.03
N ARG A 94 -9.39 11.71 -1.99
CA ARG A 94 -9.32 12.86 -2.89
C ARG A 94 -9.36 12.38 -4.33
N GLY A 95 -10.41 12.72 -5.05
CA GLY A 95 -10.60 12.34 -6.44
C GLY A 95 -11.92 11.61 -6.67
N ALA A 96 -11.98 10.73 -7.67
CA ALA A 96 -13.25 10.19 -8.16
C ALA A 96 -13.27 8.68 -8.41
N GLY A 97 -14.42 8.05 -8.17
CA GLY A 97 -14.62 6.64 -8.49
C GLY A 97 -13.82 5.66 -7.61
N ASN A 98 -13.37 6.08 -6.43
CA ASN A 98 -12.59 5.20 -5.56
C ASN A 98 -13.51 4.31 -4.72
N THR A 99 -13.17 3.03 -4.60
CA THR A 99 -13.86 2.04 -3.77
C THR A 99 -12.94 1.57 -2.65
N VAL A 100 -13.37 1.71 -1.40
CA VAL A 100 -12.58 1.31 -0.22
C VAL A 100 -13.39 0.36 0.64
N ASN A 101 -12.83 -0.82 0.91
CA ASN A 101 -13.38 -1.78 1.87
C ASN A 101 -12.48 -1.77 3.11
N VAL A 102 -13.03 -1.49 4.29
CA VAL A 102 -12.27 -1.47 5.55
C VAL A 102 -12.98 -2.28 6.62
N GLU A 103 -12.22 -2.97 7.46
CA GLU A 103 -12.82 -3.70 8.58
C GLU A 103 -13.26 -2.75 9.70
N SER A 104 -12.34 -1.96 10.24
CA SER A 104 -12.63 -1.03 11.33
C SER A 104 -12.12 0.37 11.05
N VAL A 105 -12.97 1.38 11.22
CA VAL A 105 -12.60 2.78 10.96
C VAL A 105 -13.20 3.74 11.97
N LYS A 106 -12.47 4.79 12.34
CA LYS A 106 -12.97 5.84 13.23
C LYS A 106 -13.58 7.01 12.46
N SER A 107 -12.91 7.49 11.41
CA SER A 107 -13.36 8.65 10.61
C SER A 107 -13.14 8.47 9.12
N ILE A 108 -14.04 9.02 8.31
CA ILE A 108 -14.02 8.94 6.85
C ILE A 108 -14.30 10.34 6.31
N ARG A 109 -13.40 10.84 5.46
CA ARG A 109 -13.52 12.10 4.73
C ARG A 109 -13.39 11.83 3.24
N ILE A 110 -14.39 12.26 2.47
CA ILE A 110 -14.41 12.11 1.02
C ILE A 110 -14.42 13.50 0.39
N GLN A 111 -13.52 13.74 -0.54
CA GLN A 111 -13.41 14.95 -1.36
C GLN A 111 -13.39 14.54 -2.83
N GLY A 112 -14.46 14.85 -3.55
CA GLY A 112 -14.67 14.50 -4.96
C GLY A 112 -15.91 13.63 -5.20
N ALA A 113 -15.99 13.01 -6.38
CA ALA A 113 -17.24 12.45 -6.90
C ALA A 113 -17.24 10.91 -6.96
N SER A 114 -18.42 10.31 -6.77
CA SER A 114 -18.66 8.86 -6.98
C SER A 114 -17.72 7.94 -6.20
N ASN A 115 -17.31 8.33 -4.99
CA ASN A 115 -16.50 7.47 -4.13
C ASN A 115 -17.38 6.62 -3.21
N VAL A 116 -17.00 5.38 -2.97
CA VAL A 116 -17.75 4.44 -2.13
C VAL A 116 -16.85 3.86 -1.06
N VAL A 117 -17.26 3.99 0.21
CA VAL A 117 -16.54 3.40 1.34
C VAL A 117 -17.44 2.41 2.07
N TYR A 118 -16.99 1.17 2.18
CA TYR A 118 -17.61 0.11 2.94
C TYR A 118 -16.83 -0.11 4.23
N TYR A 119 -17.49 -0.09 5.39
CA TYR A 119 -16.86 -0.40 6.67
C TYR A 119 -17.67 -1.42 7.47
N LYS A 120 -17.02 -2.33 8.21
CA LYS A 120 -17.73 -3.29 9.08
C LYS A 120 -18.03 -2.69 10.46
N THR A 121 -17.00 -2.19 11.11
CA THR A 121 -17.06 -1.72 12.50
C THR A 121 -16.58 -0.27 12.62
N ALA A 122 -17.23 0.50 13.48
CA ALA A 122 -16.78 1.85 13.82
C ALA A 122 -15.97 1.83 15.12
N LEU A 123 -14.81 2.49 15.14
CA LEU A 123 -13.95 2.61 16.32
C LEU A 123 -14.31 3.82 17.22
N THR A 124 -15.54 4.30 17.13
CA THR A 124 -16.05 5.41 17.92
C THR A 124 -16.89 4.90 19.08
N LYS A 125 -16.94 5.65 20.18
CA LYS A 125 -17.80 5.32 21.34
C LYS A 125 -19.29 5.24 20.96
N SER A 126 -19.69 5.95 19.91
CA SER A 126 -21.06 6.01 19.41
C SER A 126 -21.44 4.87 18.45
N GLY A 127 -20.52 3.96 18.12
CA GLY A 127 -20.77 2.83 17.22
C GLY A 127 -20.97 3.19 15.74
N LYS A 128 -20.75 4.46 15.36
CA LYS A 128 -20.84 4.99 13.98
C LYS A 128 -19.57 5.74 13.60
N ALA A 129 -19.05 5.52 12.39
CA ALA A 129 -17.90 6.26 11.90
C ALA A 129 -18.26 7.73 11.70
N SER A 130 -17.33 8.64 11.98
CA SER A 130 -17.51 10.06 11.66
C SER A 130 -17.33 10.26 10.16
N VAL A 131 -18.40 10.60 9.43
CA VAL A 131 -18.40 10.70 7.97
C VAL A 131 -18.56 12.15 7.52
N SER A 132 -17.69 12.60 6.62
CA SER A 132 -17.76 13.91 5.95
C SER A 132 -17.61 13.70 4.44
N ILE A 133 -18.60 14.10 3.65
CA ILE A 133 -18.59 13.94 2.20
C ILE A 133 -18.67 15.32 1.55
N SER A 134 -17.73 15.61 0.66
CA SER A 134 -17.66 16.83 -0.13
C SER A 134 -17.56 16.46 -1.61
N GLY A 135 -18.71 16.40 -2.29
CA GLY A 135 -18.81 16.10 -3.73
C GLY A 135 -19.99 15.17 -4.06
N ALA A 136 -20.37 15.12 -5.33
CA ALA A 136 -21.59 14.45 -5.80
C ALA A 136 -21.44 12.91 -5.88
N GLY A 137 -22.51 12.17 -5.58
CA GLY A 137 -22.57 10.71 -5.80
C GLY A 137 -21.73 9.84 -4.86
N SER A 138 -21.00 10.43 -3.91
CA SER A 138 -20.21 9.69 -2.94
C SER A 138 -21.07 9.13 -1.80
N ARG A 139 -20.77 7.92 -1.33
CA ARG A 139 -21.55 7.24 -0.28
C ARG A 139 -20.65 6.45 0.67
N VAL A 140 -21.12 6.30 1.90
CA VAL A 140 -20.49 5.43 2.92
C VAL A 140 -21.53 4.43 3.41
N VAL A 141 -21.17 3.15 3.41
CA VAL A 141 -22.06 2.04 3.73
C VAL A 141 -21.43 1.19 4.83
N LYS A 142 -22.22 0.87 5.85
CA LYS A 142 -21.84 -0.13 6.87
C LYS A 142 -22.26 -1.52 6.38
N LYS A 143 -21.36 -2.50 6.41
CA LYS A 143 -21.62 -3.91 6.04
C LYS A 143 -21.45 -4.83 7.24
#